data_AF-A0A7Y1XGQ3-F1
#
_entry.id   AF-A0A7Y1XGQ3-F1
#
_cell.length_a   1.000
_cell.length_b   1.000
_cell.length_c   1.000
_cell.angle_alpha   90.00
_cell.angle_beta   90.00
_cell.angle_gamma   90.00
#
_symmetry.space_group_name_H-M   'P 1'
#
loop_
_entity.id
_entity.type
_entity.pdbx_description
1 polymer ?
#
loop_
_entity_poly.entity_id
_entity_poly.type
_entity_poly.pdbx_seq_one_letter_code
_entity_poly.pdbx_strand_id
1 'polypeptide(L)'
;LANALAKQIRDGDVEIETQGRKITVRIKEKGSFASGSAQLQDGFAMVLHDVRDVLSGMRGKILVQGHTDNIAINTSRFRSNWELSSARAVSVAEELLSEGVLNPQRFTVSGFSYTKPLVENNSTANRALNRRVEIVINQDEGDVVAEGLENLQEESPQQYRQLDVKLTPRFNIQPSEIF
;
A
#
# COMPACT_ATOMS: atom_id res chain seq x y z
N LEU A 1 3.27 -14.67 -6.87
CA LEU A 1 2.31 -14.16 -5.86
C LEU A 1 1.03 -15.00 -5.79
N ALA A 2 0.17 -15.02 -6.82
CA ALA A 2 -1.12 -15.73 -6.75
C ALA A 2 -1.03 -17.22 -6.36
N ASN A 3 -0.04 -17.95 -6.89
CA ASN A 3 0.20 -19.35 -6.50
C ASN A 3 0.66 -19.50 -5.04
N ALA A 4 1.49 -18.58 -4.56
CA ALA A 4 2.02 -18.61 -3.20
C ALA A 4 0.95 -18.30 -2.14
N LEU A 5 -0.02 -17.45 -2.49
CA LEU A 5 -1.17 -17.10 -1.65
C LEU A 5 -2.45 -17.88 -2.01
N ALA A 6 -2.33 -18.98 -2.77
CA ALA A 6 -3.49 -19.69 -3.31
C ALA A 6 -4.41 -20.24 -2.21
N LYS A 7 -3.86 -20.58 -1.03
CA LYS A 7 -4.66 -21.02 0.11
C LYS A 7 -5.51 -19.87 0.66
N GLN A 8 -4.88 -18.73 0.96
CA GLN A 8 -5.52 -17.54 1.50
C GLN A 8 -6.58 -16.99 0.54
N ILE A 9 -6.35 -17.10 -0.78
CA ILE A 9 -7.36 -16.74 -1.79
C ILE A 9 -8.56 -17.69 -1.75
N ARG A 10 -8.33 -19.02 -1.66
CA ARG A 10 -9.42 -20.00 -1.56
C ARG A 10 -10.23 -19.84 -0.28
N ASP A 11 -9.55 -19.54 0.82
CA ASP A 11 -10.18 -19.34 2.13
C ASP A 11 -10.90 -17.98 2.21
N GLY A 12 -10.65 -17.08 1.24
CA GLY A 12 -11.32 -15.79 1.11
C GLY A 12 -10.71 -14.67 1.97
N ASP A 13 -9.56 -14.93 2.59
CA ASP A 13 -8.82 -14.02 3.45
C ASP A 13 -8.20 -12.87 2.65
N VAL A 14 -7.76 -13.15 1.42
CA VAL A 14 -7.18 -12.17 0.51
C VAL A 14 -7.75 -12.29 -0.90
N GLU A 15 -7.80 -11.17 -1.61
CA GLU A 15 -8.06 -11.11 -3.05
C GLU A 15 -6.85 -10.48 -3.74
N ILE A 16 -6.51 -10.94 -4.94
CA ILE A 16 -5.38 -10.41 -5.69
C ILE A 16 -5.86 -9.93 -7.05
N GLU A 17 -5.52 -8.67 -7.37
CA GLU A 17 -5.71 -8.09 -8.69
C GLU A 17 -4.36 -7.62 -9.25
N THR A 18 -4.13 -7.90 -10.53
CA THR A 18 -2.95 -7.45 -11.25
C THR A 18 -3.38 -6.56 -12.41
N GLN A 19 -2.83 -5.35 -12.47
CA GLN A 19 -3.05 -4.40 -13.55
C GLN A 19 -1.69 -3.89 -14.05
N GLY A 20 -1.21 -4.44 -15.17
CA GLY A 20 0.12 -4.13 -15.68
C GLY A 20 1.22 -4.50 -14.68
N ARG A 21 2.02 -3.52 -14.25
CA ARG A 21 3.09 -3.66 -13.24
C ARG A 21 2.64 -3.37 -11.81
N LYS A 22 1.35 -3.12 -11.61
CA LYS A 22 0.75 -2.94 -10.30
C LYS A 22 0.08 -4.23 -9.86
N ILE A 23 0.41 -4.67 -8.65
CA ILE A 23 -0.25 -5.79 -8.00
C ILE A 23 -0.94 -5.26 -6.75
N THR A 24 -2.20 -5.62 -6.54
CA THR A 24 -3.00 -5.20 -5.39
C THR A 24 -3.46 -6.43 -4.63
N VAL A 25 -3.03 -6.57 -3.38
CA VAL A 25 -3.56 -7.57 -2.45
C VAL A 25 -4.58 -6.89 -1.56
N ARG A 26 -5.85 -7.31 -1.65
CA ARG A 26 -6.95 -6.76 -0.85
C ARG A 26 -7.23 -7.65 0.34
N ILE A 27 -7.34 -6.99 1.49
CA ILE A 27 -7.62 -7.58 2.79
C ILE A 27 -8.95 -7.03 3.26
N LYS A 28 -9.95 -7.90 3.42
CA LYS A 28 -11.28 -7.49 3.91
C LYS A 28 -11.19 -7.18 5.42
N GLU A 29 -11.98 -6.24 5.91
CA GLU A 29 -12.02 -5.96 7.35
C GLU A 29 -12.42 -7.20 8.17
N LYS A 30 -13.49 -7.88 7.73
CA LYS A 30 -14.08 -9.00 8.46
C LYS A 30 -13.09 -10.16 8.49
N GLY A 31 -12.72 -10.59 9.69
CA GLY A 31 -11.72 -11.64 9.91
C GLY A 31 -10.31 -11.09 10.15
N SER A 32 -10.01 -9.89 9.65
CA SER A 32 -8.68 -9.28 9.76
C SER A 32 -8.55 -8.37 10.98
N PHE A 33 -9.61 -7.62 11.30
CA PHE A 33 -9.64 -6.68 12.42
C PHE A 33 -10.81 -6.97 13.34
N ALA A 34 -10.69 -6.60 14.62
CA ALA A 34 -11.86 -6.50 15.48
C ALA A 34 -12.78 -5.35 15.00
N SER A 35 -14.09 -5.46 15.26
CA SER A 35 -15.08 -4.46 14.81
C SER A 35 -14.76 -3.07 15.35
N GLY A 36 -14.72 -2.06 14.48
CA GLY A 36 -14.38 -0.68 14.85
C GLY A 36 -12.95 -0.49 15.39
N SER A 37 -12.09 -1.49 15.25
CA SER A 37 -10.70 -1.48 15.75
C SER A 37 -9.70 -1.50 14.60
N ALA A 38 -8.47 -1.08 14.91
CA ALA A 38 -7.29 -1.29 14.08
C ALA A 38 -6.42 -2.48 14.56
N GLN A 39 -6.78 -3.11 15.68
CA GLN A 39 -6.11 -4.32 16.17
C GLN A 39 -6.32 -5.47 15.19
N LEU A 40 -5.23 -6.05 14.70
CA LEU A 40 -5.25 -7.28 13.90
C LEU A 40 -5.68 -8.46 14.76
N GLN A 41 -6.41 -9.39 14.16
CA GLN A 41 -6.71 -10.68 14.80
C GLN A 41 -5.52 -11.62 14.62
N ASP A 42 -5.21 -12.44 15.63
CA ASP A 42 -4.05 -13.35 15.62
C ASP A 42 -4.00 -14.25 14.38
N GLY A 43 -5.16 -14.80 13.96
CA GLY A 43 -5.26 -15.62 12.76
C GLY A 43 -4.88 -14.88 11.48
N PHE A 44 -5.09 -13.56 11.44
CA PHE A 44 -4.77 -12.74 10.28
C PHE A 44 -3.31 -12.25 10.28
N ALA A 45 -2.68 -12.12 11.44
CA ALA A 45 -1.23 -11.86 11.53
C ALA A 45 -0.43 -12.97 10.78
N MET A 46 -0.85 -14.23 10.93
CA MET A 46 -0.27 -15.36 10.18
C MET A 46 -0.47 -15.24 8.65
N VAL A 47 -1.61 -14.71 8.20
CA VAL A 47 -1.83 -14.44 6.77
C VAL A 47 -0.86 -13.36 6.27
N LEU A 48 -0.61 -12.33 7.08
CA LEU A 48 0.35 -11.27 6.76
C LEU A 48 1.80 -11.77 6.76
N HIS A 49 2.15 -12.77 7.59
CA HIS A 49 3.43 -13.47 7.52
C HIS A 49 3.63 -14.11 6.14
N ASP A 50 2.64 -14.85 5.63
CA ASP A 50 2.72 -15.45 4.29
C ASP A 50 2.83 -14.38 3.19
N VAL A 51 2.12 -13.26 3.32
CA VAL A 51 2.24 -12.12 2.39
C VAL A 51 3.66 -11.53 2.44
N ARG A 52 4.21 -11.31 3.62
CA ARG A 52 5.56 -10.79 3.85
C ARG A 52 6.62 -11.68 3.18
N ASP A 53 6.52 -12.99 3.36
CA ASP A 53 7.48 -13.93 2.78
C ASP A 53 7.49 -13.82 1.25
N VAL A 54 6.33 -13.66 0.62
CA VAL A 54 6.28 -13.46 -0.83
C VAL A 54 6.84 -12.09 -1.25
N LEU A 55 6.57 -11.04 -0.46
CA LEU A 55 7.07 -9.68 -0.73
C LEU A 55 8.59 -9.56 -0.59
N SER A 56 9.22 -10.43 0.22
CA SER A 56 10.67 -10.43 0.43
C SER A 56 11.47 -10.70 -0.86
N GLY A 57 10.91 -11.53 -1.75
CA GLY A 57 11.48 -11.84 -3.06
C GLY A 57 11.11 -10.84 -4.16
N MET A 58 10.34 -9.80 -3.86
CA MET A 58 9.83 -8.84 -4.84
C MET A 58 10.48 -7.46 -4.67
N ARG A 59 10.85 -6.81 -5.78
CA ARG A 59 11.24 -5.38 -5.80
C ARG A 59 10.01 -4.46 -5.96
N GLY A 60 10.21 -3.16 -5.77
CA GLY A 60 9.19 -2.11 -5.96
C GLY A 60 8.68 -1.50 -4.64
N LYS A 61 7.98 -0.38 -4.75
CA LYS A 61 7.36 0.32 -3.61
C LYS A 61 6.11 -0.44 -3.13
N ILE A 62 5.91 -0.45 -1.83
CA ILE A 62 4.78 -1.09 -1.15
C ILE A 62 3.92 0.02 -0.55
N LEU A 63 2.71 0.20 -1.05
CA LEU A 63 1.75 1.17 -0.55
C LEU A 63 0.67 0.43 0.23
N VAL A 64 0.56 0.70 1.52
CA VAL A 64 -0.48 0.12 2.38
C VAL A 64 -1.57 1.16 2.57
N GLN A 65 -2.77 0.84 2.07
CA GLN A 65 -3.87 1.78 1.90
C GLN A 65 -5.10 1.32 2.68
N GLY A 66 -5.50 2.08 3.68
CA GLY A 66 -6.70 1.78 4.48
C GLY A 66 -7.93 2.46 3.92
N HIS A 67 -9.08 1.77 3.97
CA HIS A 67 -10.36 2.28 3.50
C HIS A 67 -11.50 1.93 4.46
N THR A 68 -12.52 2.79 4.48
CA THR A 68 -13.78 2.56 5.18
C THR A 68 -14.96 2.58 4.22
N ASP A 69 -16.15 2.26 4.73
CA ASP A 69 -17.40 2.67 4.11
C ASP A 69 -17.75 4.13 4.50
N ASN A 70 -18.88 4.62 3.99
CA ASN A 70 -19.36 5.98 4.22
C ASN A 70 -20.12 6.19 5.54
N ILE A 71 -20.25 5.17 6.40
CA ILE A 71 -20.89 5.35 7.71
C ILE A 71 -19.87 6.01 8.62
N ALA A 72 -20.22 7.17 9.18
CA ALA A 72 -19.34 7.87 10.11
C ALA A 72 -19.08 7.01 11.35
N ILE A 73 -17.80 6.85 11.70
CA ILE A 73 -17.39 6.29 12.99
C ILE A 73 -17.03 7.40 13.96
N ASN A 74 -17.42 7.21 15.22
CA ASN A 74 -16.94 8.00 16.35
C ASN A 74 -16.85 7.08 17.57
N THR A 75 -15.64 6.59 17.86
CA THR A 75 -15.35 5.79 19.06
C THR A 75 -14.43 6.56 19.99
N SER A 76 -14.22 6.07 21.21
CA SER A 76 -13.21 6.62 22.13
C SER A 76 -11.80 6.61 21.54
N ARG A 77 -11.51 5.72 20.58
CA ARG A 77 -10.20 5.57 19.96
C ARG A 77 -10.06 6.32 18.63
N PHE A 78 -11.13 6.41 17.84
CA PHE A 78 -11.09 6.99 16.50
C PHE A 78 -12.19 8.03 16.34
N ARG A 79 -11.76 9.28 16.08
CA ARG A 79 -12.62 10.45 15.88
C ARG A 79 -13.30 10.45 14.52
N SER A 80 -12.74 9.72 13.56
CA SER A 80 -13.27 9.67 12.18
C SER A 80 -12.78 8.45 11.41
N ASN A 81 -13.39 8.22 10.25
CA ASN A 81 -12.96 7.20 9.30
C ASN A 81 -11.55 7.44 8.75
N TRP A 82 -11.07 8.69 8.74
CA TRP A 82 -9.68 9.00 8.39
C TRP A 82 -8.71 8.37 9.38
N GLU A 83 -8.99 8.48 10.68
CA GLU A 83 -8.14 7.88 11.70
C GLU A 83 -8.22 6.36 11.69
N LEU A 84 -9.42 5.79 11.59
CA LEU A 84 -9.59 4.34 11.55
C LEU A 84 -8.87 3.73 10.34
N SER A 85 -9.07 4.29 9.15
CA SER A 85 -8.42 3.78 7.93
C SER A 85 -6.91 3.90 8.00
N SER A 86 -6.37 5.04 8.44
CA SER A 86 -4.92 5.22 8.62
C SER A 86 -4.36 4.25 9.65
N ALA A 87 -5.02 4.07 10.80
CA ALA A 87 -4.55 3.17 11.85
C ALA A 87 -4.53 1.70 11.41
N ARG A 88 -5.54 1.26 10.64
CA ARG A 88 -5.55 -0.09 10.06
C ARG A 88 -4.42 -0.30 9.06
N ALA A 89 -4.16 0.71 8.22
CA ALA A 89 -3.05 0.66 7.28
C ALA A 89 -1.69 0.59 8.01
N VAL A 90 -1.52 1.36 9.09
CA VAL A 90 -0.32 1.30 9.95
C VAL A 90 -0.17 -0.08 10.56
N SER A 91 -1.23 -0.66 11.13
CA SER A 91 -1.16 -1.97 11.78
C SER A 91 -0.72 -3.07 10.81
N VAL A 92 -1.22 -3.04 9.56
CA VAL A 92 -0.78 -3.97 8.51
C VAL A 92 0.69 -3.72 8.12
N ALA A 93 1.09 -2.46 7.98
CA ALA A 93 2.48 -2.13 7.63
C ALA A 93 3.47 -2.56 8.72
N GLU A 94 3.14 -2.32 9.99
CA GLU A 94 3.96 -2.75 11.13
C GLU A 94 4.07 -4.27 11.19
N GLU A 95 2.98 -5.00 10.97
CA GLU A 95 3.00 -6.46 10.92
C GLU A 95 3.87 -6.98 9.76
N LEU A 96 3.79 -6.37 8.57
CA LEU A 96 4.64 -6.75 7.43
C LEU A 96 6.13 -6.42 7.67
N LEU A 97 6.43 -5.37 8.41
CA LEU A 97 7.79 -4.93 8.76
C LEU A 97 8.35 -5.67 9.98
N SER A 98 7.52 -6.43 10.70
CA SER A 98 7.96 -7.27 11.80
C SER A 98 9.07 -8.22 11.35
N GLU A 99 9.94 -8.59 12.29
CA GLU A 99 11.09 -9.48 12.08
C GLU A 99 12.18 -8.94 11.12
N GLY A 100 12.01 -7.73 10.56
CA GLY A 100 13.04 -7.06 9.79
C GLY A 100 13.31 -7.65 8.40
N VAL A 101 12.38 -8.45 7.87
CA VAL A 101 12.51 -9.13 6.57
C VAL A 101 12.38 -8.14 5.39
N LEU A 102 11.53 -7.12 5.53
CA LEU A 102 11.26 -6.14 4.48
C LEU A 102 11.93 -4.79 4.78
N ASN A 103 12.48 -4.15 3.75
CA ASN A 103 13.09 -2.83 3.88
C ASN A 103 12.00 -1.74 4.13
N PRO A 104 12.03 -1.03 5.29
CA PRO A 104 11.07 0.03 5.61
C PRO A 104 11.00 1.17 4.58
N GLN A 105 12.10 1.48 3.88
CA GLN A 105 12.15 2.55 2.87
C GLN A 105 11.30 2.26 1.62
N ARG A 106 10.80 1.03 1.48
CA ARG A 106 9.87 0.66 0.41
C ARG A 106 8.44 1.05 0.74
N PHE A 107 8.12 1.33 2.00
CA PHE A 107 6.74 1.46 2.46
C PHE A 107 6.23 2.89 2.39
N THR A 108 4.95 3.01 2.01
CA THR A 108 4.16 4.22 2.20
C THR A 108 2.81 3.81 2.77
N VAL A 109 2.38 4.46 3.84
CA VAL A 109 1.11 4.15 4.51
C VAL A 109 0.15 5.31 4.30
N SER A 110 -1.10 5.02 3.95
CA SER A 110 -2.12 6.05 3.71
C SER A 110 -3.51 5.59 4.13
N GLY A 111 -4.28 6.45 4.79
CA GLY A 111 -5.71 6.27 5.00
C GLY A 111 -6.52 7.08 4.00
N PHE A 112 -7.46 6.43 3.31
CA PHE A 112 -8.34 7.06 2.32
C PHE A 112 -9.77 7.25 2.82
N SER A 113 -10.10 6.82 4.04
CA SER A 113 -11.47 6.91 4.56
C SER A 113 -12.46 6.29 3.55
N TYR A 114 -13.62 6.91 3.32
CA TYR A 114 -14.64 6.50 2.35
C TYR A 114 -14.42 7.04 0.92
N THR A 115 -13.35 7.81 0.68
CA THR A 115 -13.20 8.63 -0.54
C THR A 115 -12.86 7.84 -1.80
N LYS A 116 -12.40 6.58 -1.64
CA LYS A 116 -12.10 5.65 -2.73
C LYS A 116 -12.90 4.35 -2.56
N PRO A 117 -14.22 4.37 -2.78
CA PRO A 117 -15.05 3.18 -2.71
C PRO A 117 -14.72 2.24 -3.87
N LEU A 118 -14.69 0.93 -3.59
CA LEU A 118 -14.60 -0.10 -4.63
C LEU A 118 -15.96 -0.30 -5.33
N VAL A 119 -17.03 -0.18 -4.54
CA VAL A 119 -18.43 -0.30 -4.98
C VAL A 119 -19.29 0.76 -4.29
N GLU A 120 -20.48 1.06 -4.82
CA GLU A 120 -21.39 2.02 -4.21
C GLU A 120 -21.77 1.63 -2.77
N ASN A 121 -21.81 2.58 -1.84
CA ASN A 121 -22.18 2.34 -0.43
C ASN A 121 -23.69 2.14 -0.18
N ASN A 122 -24.42 1.60 -1.16
CA ASN A 122 -25.88 1.49 -1.17
C ASN A 122 -26.42 0.27 -0.39
N SER A 123 -25.58 -0.70 -0.03
CA SER A 123 -25.98 -1.92 0.69
C SER A 123 -24.98 -2.31 1.78
N THR A 124 -25.43 -3.10 2.76
CA THR A 124 -24.54 -3.62 3.83
C THR A 124 -23.44 -4.51 3.26
N ALA A 125 -23.75 -5.29 2.22
CA ALA A 125 -22.78 -6.13 1.52
C ALA A 125 -21.70 -5.28 0.83
N ASN A 126 -22.11 -4.24 0.09
CA ASN A 126 -21.17 -3.36 -0.59
C ASN A 126 -20.29 -2.57 0.37
N ARG A 127 -20.86 -2.09 1.47
CA ARG A 127 -20.09 -1.43 2.54
C ARG A 127 -19.03 -2.35 3.12
N ALA A 128 -19.34 -3.63 3.31
CA ALA A 128 -18.36 -4.60 3.77
C ALA A 128 -17.19 -4.81 2.79
N LEU A 129 -17.44 -4.72 1.47
CA LEU A 129 -16.38 -4.74 0.46
C LEU A 129 -15.52 -3.46 0.48
N ASN A 130 -16.11 -2.30 0.80
CA ASN A 130 -15.39 -1.04 0.90
C ASN A 130 -14.49 -0.94 2.15
N ARG A 131 -14.86 -1.60 3.26
CA ARG A 131 -14.04 -1.69 4.47
C ARG A 131 -12.91 -2.70 4.26
N ARG A 132 -11.75 -2.21 3.83
CA ARG A 132 -10.60 -3.05 3.44
C ARG A 132 -9.27 -2.34 3.68
N VAL A 133 -8.19 -3.10 3.63
CA VAL A 133 -6.84 -2.60 3.44
C VAL A 133 -6.31 -3.15 2.12
N GLU A 134 -5.66 -2.31 1.32
CA GLU A 134 -5.01 -2.71 0.07
C GLU A 134 -3.49 -2.62 0.26
N ILE A 135 -2.77 -3.70 -0.03
CA ILE A 135 -1.32 -3.69 -0.16
C ILE A 135 -1.03 -3.63 -1.66
N VAL A 136 -0.59 -2.47 -2.11
CA VAL A 136 -0.28 -2.21 -3.51
C VAL A 136 1.22 -2.30 -3.70
N ILE A 137 1.66 -3.14 -4.63
CA ILE A 137 3.04 -3.26 -5.06
C ILE A 137 3.13 -2.60 -6.42
N ASN A 138 3.81 -1.45 -6.47
CA ASN A 138 4.14 -0.77 -7.70
C ASN A 138 5.58 -1.11 -8.08
N GLN A 139 5.72 -1.84 -9.18
CA GLN A 139 7.00 -1.97 -9.89
C GLN A 139 7.07 -0.81 -10.88
N ASP A 140 7.19 0.42 -10.37
CA ASP A 140 7.20 1.63 -11.19
C ASP A 140 8.43 1.67 -12.12
N GLU A 141 8.23 2.22 -13.32
CA GLU A 141 9.32 2.54 -14.26
C GLU A 141 10.24 3.61 -13.70
N GLY A 142 9.77 4.48 -12.79
CA GLY A 142 10.59 5.56 -12.22
C GLY A 142 11.81 5.07 -11.46
N ASP A 143 11.70 3.97 -10.71
CA ASP A 143 12.84 3.37 -10.01
C ASP A 143 13.80 2.70 -11.02
N VAL A 144 13.27 2.06 -12.07
CA VAL A 144 14.06 1.41 -13.14
C VAL A 144 14.77 2.44 -14.03
N VAL A 145 14.10 3.56 -14.32
CA VAL A 145 14.64 4.68 -15.10
C VAL A 145 15.64 5.45 -14.26
N ALA A 146 15.39 5.68 -12.96
CA ALA A 146 16.37 6.31 -12.07
C ALA A 146 17.63 5.45 -11.90
N GLU A 147 17.49 4.15 -11.61
CA GLU A 147 18.62 3.21 -11.58
C GLU A 147 19.34 3.17 -12.95
N GLY A 148 18.59 3.12 -14.05
CA GLY A 148 19.17 3.14 -15.41
C GLY A 148 19.92 4.42 -15.73
N LEU A 149 19.40 5.56 -15.29
CA LEU A 149 20.02 6.88 -15.44
C LEU A 149 21.27 7.04 -14.56
N GLU A 150 21.25 6.53 -13.32
CA GLU A 150 22.41 6.49 -12.43
C GLU A 150 23.53 5.60 -13.00
N ASN A 151 23.20 4.39 -13.45
CA ASN A 151 24.16 3.49 -14.10
C ASN A 151 24.74 4.12 -15.38
N LEU A 152 23.92 4.77 -16.21
CA LEU A 152 24.40 5.49 -17.40
C LEU A 152 25.29 6.68 -17.04
N GLN A 153 25.04 7.35 -15.92
CA GLN A 153 25.88 8.44 -15.43
C GLN A 153 27.27 7.94 -15.00
N GLU A 154 27.36 6.74 -14.41
CA GLU A 154 28.64 6.12 -14.02
C GLU A 154 29.38 5.48 -15.21
N GLU A 155 28.69 4.69 -16.03
CA GLU A 155 29.31 3.90 -17.10
C GLU A 155 29.52 4.69 -18.40
N SER A 156 28.68 5.69 -18.68
CA SER A 156 28.73 6.48 -19.91
C SER A 156 28.33 7.95 -19.70
N PRO A 157 29.15 8.75 -18.98
CA PRO A 157 28.82 10.12 -18.60
C PRO A 157 28.62 11.09 -19.78
N GLN A 158 29.11 10.75 -20.98
CA GLN A 158 28.89 11.54 -22.19
C GLN A 158 27.51 11.30 -22.80
N GLN A 159 26.97 10.08 -22.73
CA GLN A 159 25.61 9.77 -23.18
C GLN A 159 24.58 10.38 -22.23
N TYR A 160 24.81 10.29 -20.92
CA TYR A 160 23.94 10.91 -19.92
C TYR A 160 23.78 12.43 -20.16
N ARG A 161 24.88 13.14 -20.45
CA ARG A 161 24.84 14.59 -20.75
C ARG A 161 24.13 14.95 -22.06
N GLN A 162 23.93 13.99 -22.97
CA GLN A 162 23.18 14.20 -24.20
C GLN A 162 21.67 13.99 -24.02
N LEU A 163 21.24 13.32 -22.94
CA LEU A 163 19.84 13.31 -22.56
C LEU A 163 19.49 14.71 -22.03
N ASP A 164 18.79 15.51 -22.83
CA ASP A 164 18.25 16.84 -22.46
C ASP A 164 17.09 16.68 -21.47
N VAL A 165 17.36 16.08 -20.30
CA VAL A 165 16.37 15.86 -19.23
C VAL A 165 16.13 17.21 -18.53
N LYS A 166 15.23 18.01 -19.09
CA LYS A 166 14.74 19.21 -18.42
C LYS A 166 13.82 18.81 -17.26
N LEU A 167 14.40 18.62 -16.08
CA LEU A 167 13.67 18.62 -14.82
C LEU A 167 13.25 20.06 -14.52
N THR A 168 12.20 20.55 -15.19
CA THR A 168 11.58 21.82 -14.80
C THR A 168 10.84 21.60 -13.48
N PRO A 169 11.19 22.33 -12.40
CA PRO A 169 10.43 22.27 -11.16
C PRO A 169 8.98 22.64 -11.45
N ARG A 170 8.03 21.78 -11.07
CA ARG A 170 6.58 22.07 -11.24
C ARG A 170 6.10 23.20 -10.32
N PHE A 171 6.90 23.53 -9.31
CA PHE A 171 6.62 24.59 -8.35
C PHE A 171 7.73 25.63 -8.45
N ASN A 172 7.35 26.89 -8.65
CA ASN A 172 8.27 28.02 -8.67
C ASN A 172 8.50 28.51 -7.23
N ILE A 173 9.21 27.72 -6.43
CA ILE A 173 9.58 28.07 -5.05
C ILE A 173 11.04 28.50 -5.08
N GLN A 174 11.33 29.71 -4.61
CA GLN A 174 12.70 30.20 -4.54
C GLN A 174 13.48 29.43 -3.45
N PRO A 175 14.79 29.19 -3.60
CA PRO A 175 15.58 28.51 -2.57
C PRO A 175 15.52 29.19 -1.19
N SER A 176 15.27 30.50 -1.14
CA SER A 176 15.07 31.27 0.10
C SER A 176 13.72 31.03 0.78
N GLU A 177 12.77 30.39 0.08
CA GLU A 177 11.42 30.05 0.59
C GLU A 177 11.34 28.59 1.09
N ILE A 178 12.46 27.85 1.04
CA ILE A 178 12.59 26.47 1.51
C ILE A 178 13.31 26.52 2.87
N PHE A 179 12.64 26.05 3.92
CA PHE A 179 13.16 26.01 5.30
C PHE A 179 14.04 24.78 5.55
#